data_AF-A0A067D5M2-F1
#
_entry.id   AF-A0A067D5M2-F1
#
_cell.length_a   1.000
_cell.length_b   1.000
_cell.length_c   1.000
_cell.angle_alpha   90.00
_cell.angle_beta   90.00
_cell.angle_gamma   90.00
#
_symmetry.space_group_name_H-M   'P 1'
#
loop_
_entity.id
_entity.type
_entity.pdbx_description
1 polymer ?
#
loop_
_entity_poly.entity_id
_entity_poly.type
_entity_poly.pdbx_seq_one_letter_code
_entity_poly.pdbx_strand_id
1 'polypeptide(L)'
;MSKGAVVLLDCWANPFCLRAKIALAEKGVEYEARAENLFGGKSDLLLKSNPINKKVPTWPSPPLLPSRAYGTAKTRFWADFIDKKVFDAVCNIRKSKGEVPETAKNEFIEILKQLEGALGEKDFFGGDSFGFVHVIAIPLTCWFYAVEKFGGVKVENECPKFSAWMNKCMQRDTVARILPDPEKVYEFVIMLRNMFGIE
;
A
#
# COMPACT_ATOMS: atom_id res chain seq x y z
N MET A 1 0.72 -33.39 -7.53
CA MET A 1 0.20 -32.11 -8.04
C MET A 1 1.41 -31.30 -8.51
N SER A 2 1.51 -30.98 -9.81
CA SER A 2 2.56 -30.10 -10.30
C SER A 2 2.42 -28.74 -9.62
N LYS A 3 3.50 -28.23 -9.02
CA LYS A 3 3.57 -26.85 -8.51
C LYS A 3 3.31 -25.91 -9.70
N GLY A 4 2.09 -25.39 -9.82
CA GLY A 4 1.81 -24.35 -10.82
C GLY A 4 2.68 -23.14 -10.53
N ALA A 5 3.51 -22.72 -11.48
CA ALA A 5 4.34 -21.54 -11.33
C ALA A 5 3.44 -20.30 -11.17
N VAL A 6 3.52 -19.66 -10.01
CA VAL A 6 2.78 -18.44 -9.73
C VAL A 6 3.53 -17.28 -10.38
N VAL A 7 2.90 -16.57 -11.30
CA VAL A 7 3.47 -15.38 -11.95
C VAL A 7 2.77 -14.14 -11.40
N LEU A 8 3.56 -13.19 -10.91
CA LEU A 8 3.07 -11.89 -10.45
C LEU A 8 3.50 -10.82 -11.45
N LEU A 9 2.54 -10.26 -12.19
CA LEU A 9 2.76 -9.02 -12.93
C LEU A 9 2.88 -7.88 -11.93
N ASP A 10 3.95 -7.11 -12.01
CA ASP A 10 4.41 -6.28 -10.91
C ASP A 10 4.82 -4.87 -11.37
N CYS A 11 4.60 -3.90 -10.49
CA CYS A 11 5.20 -2.58 -10.59
C CYS A 11 5.79 -2.27 -9.22
N TRP A 12 7.11 -2.09 -9.17
CA TRP A 12 7.89 -2.13 -7.92
C TRP A 12 7.41 -1.14 -6.84
N ALA A 13 6.93 0.04 -7.24
CA ALA A 13 6.42 1.06 -6.32
C ALA A 13 4.90 0.94 -6.05
N ASN A 14 4.19 0.09 -6.79
CA ASN A 14 2.74 0.03 -6.71
C ASN A 14 2.29 -0.68 -5.41
N PRO A 15 1.55 0.01 -4.52
CA PRO A 15 1.16 -0.54 -3.22
C PRO A 15 0.31 -1.81 -3.35
N PHE A 16 -0.50 -1.94 -4.39
CA PHE A 16 -1.31 -3.14 -4.63
C PHE A 16 -0.47 -4.37 -5.01
N CYS A 17 0.64 -4.17 -5.72
CA CYS A 17 1.57 -5.26 -6.04
C CYS A 17 2.34 -5.70 -4.80
N LEU A 18 2.79 -4.73 -4.00
CA LEU A 18 3.47 -4.95 -2.73
C LEU A 18 2.58 -5.74 -1.75
N ARG A 19 1.27 -5.46 -1.69
CA ARG A 19 0.30 -6.27 -0.91
C ARG A 19 0.34 -7.75 -1.30
N ALA A 20 0.29 -8.02 -2.60
CA ALA A 20 0.33 -9.39 -3.12
C ALA A 20 1.66 -10.06 -2.76
N LYS A 21 2.80 -9.39 -2.96
CA LYS A 21 4.12 -9.91 -2.58
C LYS A 21 4.20 -10.24 -1.09
N ILE A 22 3.73 -9.34 -0.21
CA ILE A 22 3.77 -9.57 1.25
C ILE A 22 2.90 -10.78 1.58
N ALA A 23 1.68 -10.84 1.05
CA ALA A 23 0.79 -11.98 1.27
C ALA A 23 1.40 -13.32 0.83
N LEU A 24 2.20 -13.34 -0.24
CA LEU A 24 2.90 -14.54 -0.70
C LEU A 24 4.06 -14.93 0.19
N ALA A 25 4.84 -13.94 0.61
CA ALA A 25 5.95 -14.16 1.54
C ALA A 25 5.43 -14.72 2.87
N GLU A 26 4.33 -14.18 3.40
CA GLU A 26 3.65 -14.70 4.61
C GLU A 26 3.15 -16.13 4.44
N LYS A 27 2.75 -16.52 3.23
CA LYS A 27 2.25 -17.87 2.91
C LYS A 27 3.34 -18.84 2.47
N GLY A 28 4.60 -18.40 2.36
CA GLY A 28 5.69 -19.23 1.83
C GLY A 28 5.49 -19.68 0.39
N VAL A 29 4.75 -18.91 -0.42
CA VAL A 29 4.47 -19.25 -1.82
C VAL A 29 5.52 -18.60 -2.71
N GLU A 30 6.25 -19.45 -3.45
CA GLU A 30 7.20 -18.99 -4.47
C GLU A 30 6.46 -18.41 -5.69
N TYR A 31 7.02 -17.35 -6.26
CA TYR A 31 6.48 -16.70 -7.44
C TYR A 31 7.58 -16.11 -8.33
N GLU A 32 7.28 -15.98 -9.63
CA GLU A 32 8.08 -15.23 -10.59
C GLU A 32 7.51 -13.82 -10.72
N ALA A 33 8.28 -12.79 -10.34
CA ALA A 33 7.90 -11.40 -10.54
C ALA A 33 8.24 -10.95 -11.97
N ARG A 34 7.26 -10.43 -12.71
CA ARG A 34 7.46 -9.83 -14.04
C ARG A 34 7.13 -8.35 -13.99
N ALA A 35 8.14 -7.51 -14.18
CA ALA A 35 7.97 -6.07 -14.19
C ALA A 35 7.14 -5.61 -15.39
N GLU A 36 6.12 -4.80 -15.14
CA GLU A 36 5.25 -4.20 -16.15
C GLU A 36 5.59 -2.71 -16.34
N ASN A 37 5.68 -2.29 -17.61
CA ASN A 37 5.86 -0.89 -17.95
C ASN A 37 4.50 -0.18 -18.08
N LEU A 38 4.03 0.42 -17.00
CA LEU A 38 2.74 1.11 -16.99
C LEU A 38 2.72 2.42 -17.80
N PHE A 39 3.88 2.97 -18.17
CA PHE A 39 4.02 4.29 -18.81
C PHE A 39 4.46 4.22 -20.28
N GLY A 40 5.19 3.18 -20.67
CA GLY A 40 5.67 2.96 -22.05
C GLY A 40 4.92 1.88 -22.83
N GLY A 41 3.82 1.36 -22.29
CA GLY A 41 2.97 0.36 -22.95
C GLY A 41 2.80 -0.91 -22.12
N LYS A 42 1.55 -1.30 -21.90
CA LYS A 42 1.18 -2.50 -21.11
C LYS A 42 1.44 -3.76 -21.91
N SER A 43 1.93 -4.82 -21.27
CA SER A 43 2.11 -6.10 -21.94
C SER A 43 0.77 -6.71 -22.39
N ASP A 44 0.80 -7.51 -23.45
CA ASP A 44 -0.36 -8.30 -23.88
C ASP A 44 -0.85 -9.24 -22.77
N LEU A 45 0.08 -9.75 -21.96
CA LEU A 45 -0.25 -10.61 -20.84
C LEU A 45 -1.08 -9.84 -19.79
N LEU A 46 -0.67 -8.62 -19.43
CA LEU A 46 -1.43 -7.76 -18.51
C LEU A 46 -2.83 -7.44 -19.06
N LEU A 47 -2.93 -7.13 -20.36
CA LEU A 47 -4.20 -6.83 -21.02
C LEU A 47 -5.14 -8.04 -21.07
N LYS A 48 -4.61 -9.24 -21.33
CA LYS A 48 -5.37 -10.50 -21.33
C LYS A 48 -5.79 -10.93 -19.94
N SER A 49 -4.91 -10.78 -18.94
CA SER A 49 -5.17 -11.20 -17.57
C SER A 49 -6.12 -10.27 -16.82
N ASN A 50 -6.07 -8.94 -17.07
CA ASN A 50 -6.97 -7.97 -16.45
C ASN A 50 -7.68 -7.10 -17.51
N PRO A 51 -8.61 -7.67 -18.30
CA PRO A 51 -9.23 -6.97 -19.42
C PRO A 51 -10.09 -5.77 -18.98
N ILE A 52 -10.62 -5.82 -17.76
CA ILE A 52 -11.51 -4.78 -17.19
C ILE A 52 -10.70 -3.57 -16.74
N ASN A 53 -9.75 -3.77 -15.80
CA ASN A 53 -9.05 -2.64 -15.18
C ASN A 53 -7.79 -2.24 -15.95
N LYS A 54 -7.20 -3.18 -16.72
CA LYS A 54 -5.93 -3.01 -17.44
C LYS A 54 -4.83 -2.46 -16.52
N LYS A 55 -4.87 -2.80 -15.23
CA LYS A 55 -3.96 -2.35 -14.16
C LYS A 55 -3.58 -3.57 -13.33
N VAL A 56 -2.52 -3.48 -12.54
CA VAL A 56 -2.19 -4.52 -11.56
C VAL A 56 -3.15 -4.35 -10.36
N PRO A 57 -3.89 -5.37 -9.85
CA PRO A 57 -3.47 -6.76 -9.67
C PRO A 57 -4.46 -7.86 -10.13
N THR A 58 -3.93 -9.04 -10.53
CA THR A 58 -4.70 -10.29 -10.72
C THR A 58 -4.00 -11.45 -10.03
N TRP A 59 -4.75 -12.22 -9.24
CA TRP A 59 -4.28 -13.40 -8.51
C TRP A 59 -5.15 -14.60 -8.90
N PRO A 60 -4.60 -15.75 -9.33
CA PRO A 60 -5.44 -16.87 -9.76
C PRO A 60 -6.10 -17.67 -8.62
N SER A 61 -5.61 -17.63 -7.36
CA SER A 61 -6.14 -18.31 -6.13
C SER A 61 -4.97 -18.54 -5.15
N PRO A 62 -5.11 -18.61 -3.79
CA PRO A 62 -6.31 -18.75 -2.96
C PRO A 62 -6.60 -17.56 -2.02
N PRO A 63 -7.84 -17.46 -1.47
CA PRO A 63 -8.30 -16.32 -0.67
C PRO A 63 -7.49 -16.07 0.61
N LEU A 64 -7.40 -14.79 0.99
CA LEU A 64 -6.64 -14.28 2.13
C LEU A 64 -7.49 -14.03 3.39
N LEU A 65 -8.79 -14.34 3.36
CA LEU A 65 -9.73 -13.98 4.42
C LEU A 65 -10.05 -15.15 5.38
N PRO A 66 -10.16 -14.87 6.69
CA PRO A 66 -10.49 -15.88 7.71
C PRO A 66 -12.00 -16.25 7.75
N SER A 67 -12.30 -17.34 8.47
CA SER A 67 -13.55 -18.10 8.43
C SER A 67 -14.74 -17.57 9.27
N ARG A 68 -14.60 -16.45 10.03
CA ARG A 68 -15.68 -15.93 10.91
C ARG A 68 -16.27 -14.59 10.45
N ALA A 69 -17.60 -14.49 10.42
CA ALA A 69 -18.34 -13.40 9.76
C ALA A 69 -18.06 -11.97 10.31
N TYR A 70 -18.09 -11.76 11.64
CA TYR A 70 -17.94 -10.41 12.22
C TYR A 70 -16.51 -9.86 12.11
N GLY A 71 -15.50 -10.67 12.46
CA GLY A 71 -14.09 -10.30 12.29
C GLY A 71 -13.74 -10.02 10.83
N THR A 72 -14.31 -10.78 9.90
CA THR A 72 -14.17 -10.56 8.46
C THR A 72 -14.83 -9.27 8.00
N ALA A 73 -16.03 -8.94 8.50
CA ALA A 73 -16.69 -7.68 8.17
C ALA A 73 -15.87 -6.47 8.65
N LYS A 74 -15.36 -6.50 9.89
CA LYS A 74 -14.49 -5.43 10.43
C LYS A 74 -13.19 -5.30 9.63
N THR A 75 -12.57 -6.43 9.26
CA THR A 75 -11.35 -6.45 8.45
C THR A 75 -11.58 -5.86 7.05
N ARG A 76 -12.70 -6.22 6.41
CA ARG A 76 -13.09 -5.68 5.09
C ARG A 76 -13.39 -4.19 5.16
N PHE A 77 -14.07 -3.74 6.22
CA PHE A 77 -14.35 -2.33 6.45
C PHE A 77 -13.04 -1.51 6.49
N TRP A 78 -12.06 -1.94 7.29
CA TRP A 78 -10.79 -1.22 7.37
C TRP A 78 -9.98 -1.29 6.08
N ALA A 79 -9.99 -2.42 5.37
CA ALA A 79 -9.35 -2.52 4.07
C ALA A 79 -9.97 -1.56 3.04
N ASP A 80 -11.31 -1.50 2.99
CA ASP A 80 -12.04 -0.57 2.13
C ASP A 80 -11.80 0.89 2.51
N PHE A 81 -11.77 1.19 3.82
CA PHE A 81 -11.43 2.51 4.33
C PHE A 81 -10.02 2.93 3.90
N ILE A 82 -9.03 2.04 4.03
CA ILE A 82 -7.64 2.33 3.60
C ILE A 82 -7.59 2.60 2.10
N ASP A 83 -8.25 1.78 1.29
CA ASP A 83 -8.24 1.90 -0.17
C ASP A 83 -8.96 3.15 -0.68
N LYS A 84 -10.00 3.60 0.03
CA LYS A 84 -10.77 4.79 -0.37
C LYS A 84 -10.30 6.08 0.28
N LYS A 85 -9.70 6.03 1.46
CA LYS A 85 -9.36 7.23 2.23
C LYS A 85 -7.87 7.48 2.21
N VAL A 86 -7.06 6.52 2.66
CA VAL A 86 -5.60 6.71 2.72
C VAL A 86 -5.02 6.85 1.32
N PHE A 87 -5.38 5.94 0.41
CA PHE A 87 -4.85 5.97 -0.96
C PHE A 87 -5.25 7.25 -1.70
N ASP A 88 -6.50 7.70 -1.55
CA ASP A 88 -6.98 8.93 -2.18
C ASP A 88 -6.30 10.16 -1.60
N ALA A 89 -6.15 10.27 -0.28
CA ALA A 89 -5.44 11.37 0.37
C ALA A 89 -3.97 11.45 -0.08
N VAL A 90 -3.26 10.30 -0.11
CA VAL A 90 -1.88 10.22 -0.64
C VAL A 90 -1.83 10.65 -2.11
N CYS A 91 -2.78 10.18 -2.93
CA CYS A 91 -2.86 10.56 -4.33
C CYS A 91 -3.15 12.04 -4.54
N ASN A 92 -4.01 12.64 -3.72
CA ASN A 92 -4.37 14.05 -3.79
C ASN A 92 -3.15 14.92 -3.49
N ILE A 93 -2.46 14.67 -2.37
CA ILE A 93 -1.24 15.39 -2.01
C ILE A 93 -0.17 15.25 -3.10
N ARG A 94 0.05 14.03 -3.60
CA ARG A 94 1.02 13.77 -4.67
C ARG A 94 0.73 14.52 -5.97
N LYS A 95 -0.55 14.71 -6.31
CA LYS A 95 -0.98 15.36 -7.56
C LYS A 95 -1.22 16.87 -7.42
N SER A 96 -1.13 17.42 -6.21
CA SER A 96 -1.25 18.86 -5.99
C SER A 96 -0.17 19.62 -6.76
N LYS A 97 -0.58 20.63 -7.53
CA LYS A 97 0.31 21.58 -8.19
C LYS A 97 0.69 22.68 -7.22
N GLY A 98 1.97 23.06 -7.21
CA GLY A 98 2.48 24.04 -6.24
C GLY A 98 2.34 23.55 -4.79
N GLU A 99 2.03 24.47 -3.88
CA GLU A 99 1.87 24.17 -2.46
C GLU A 99 0.63 23.29 -2.21
N VAL A 100 0.82 22.22 -1.41
CA VAL A 100 -0.26 21.32 -1.01
C VAL A 100 -1.27 22.10 -0.16
N PRO A 101 -2.57 22.11 -0.52
CA PRO A 101 -3.59 22.80 0.28
C PRO A 101 -3.64 22.28 1.72
N GLU A 102 -3.75 23.20 2.69
CA GLU A 102 -3.84 22.85 4.11
C GLU A 102 -5.02 21.91 4.41
N THR A 103 -6.12 22.04 3.67
CA THR A 103 -7.27 21.13 3.76
C THR A 103 -6.93 19.69 3.42
N ALA A 104 -6.08 19.45 2.42
CA ALA A 104 -5.64 18.11 2.03
C ALA A 104 -4.68 17.50 3.06
N LYS A 105 -3.83 18.32 3.69
CA LYS A 105 -2.95 17.91 4.79
C LYS A 105 -3.78 17.50 6.01
N ASN A 106 -4.74 18.34 6.41
CA ASN A 106 -5.63 18.08 7.53
C ASN A 106 -6.48 16.83 7.30
N GLU A 107 -7.02 16.65 6.08
CA GLU A 107 -7.76 15.43 5.73
C GLU A 107 -6.89 14.19 5.87
N PHE A 108 -5.65 14.21 5.37
CA PHE A 108 -4.72 13.09 5.51
C PHE A 108 -4.46 12.75 6.98
N ILE A 109 -4.20 13.76 7.83
CA ILE A 109 -3.96 13.56 9.26
C ILE A 109 -5.19 13.03 9.98
N GLU A 110 -6.38 13.55 9.71
CA GLU A 110 -7.61 13.05 10.33
C GLU A 110 -7.92 11.60 9.93
N ILE A 111 -7.58 11.20 8.70
CA ILE A 111 -7.66 9.80 8.25
C ILE A 111 -6.68 8.92 9.05
N LEU A 112 -5.45 9.39 9.27
CA LEU A 112 -4.46 8.64 10.06
C LEU A 112 -4.85 8.55 11.54
N LYS A 113 -5.43 9.60 12.13
CA LYS A 113 -5.97 9.56 13.50
C LYS A 113 -7.10 8.56 13.65
N GLN A 114 -7.96 8.39 12.64
CA GLN A 114 -8.99 7.34 12.65
C GLN A 114 -8.36 5.94 12.64
N LEU A 115 -7.28 5.72 11.87
CA LEU A 115 -6.54 4.47 11.88
C LEU A 115 -5.82 4.24 13.21
N GLU A 116 -5.22 5.27 13.78
CA GLU A 116 -4.57 5.21 15.09
C GLU A 116 -5.57 4.88 16.21
N GLY A 117 -6.74 5.52 16.22
CA GLY A 117 -7.82 5.20 17.15
C GLY A 117 -8.37 3.78 16.96
N ALA A 118 -8.39 3.28 15.73
CA ALA A 118 -8.80 1.91 15.43
C ALA A 118 -7.77 0.85 15.85
N LEU A 119 -6.49 1.19 15.79
CA LEU A 119 -5.39 0.41 16.37
C LEU A 119 -5.51 0.37 17.89
N GLY A 120 -5.81 1.52 18.52
CA GLY A 120 -5.94 1.65 19.97
C GLY A 120 -4.62 1.35 20.69
N GLU A 121 -4.67 0.60 21.79
CA GLU A 121 -3.47 0.15 22.52
C GLU A 121 -2.91 -1.19 22.00
N LYS A 122 -3.40 -1.67 20.85
CA LYS A 122 -3.00 -2.98 20.32
C LYS A 122 -1.78 -2.85 19.44
N ASP A 123 -0.99 -3.91 19.44
CA ASP A 123 0.15 -4.03 18.53
C ASP A 123 -0.28 -4.21 17.07
N PHE A 124 -1.47 -4.76 16.83
CA PHE A 124 -1.99 -5.04 15.50
C PHE A 124 -3.50 -4.76 15.41
N PHE A 125 -4.00 -4.33 14.24
CA PHE A 125 -5.43 -4.09 13.98
C PHE A 125 -6.32 -5.32 14.23
N GLY A 126 -5.73 -6.52 14.25
CA GLY A 126 -6.39 -7.80 14.50
C GLY A 126 -6.23 -8.36 15.93
N GLY A 127 -5.60 -7.63 16.85
CA GLY A 127 -5.19 -8.15 18.16
C GLY A 127 -3.69 -8.39 18.21
N ASP A 128 -3.26 -9.64 18.38
CA ASP A 128 -1.86 -9.99 18.66
C ASP A 128 -1.09 -10.49 17.43
N SER A 129 -1.72 -10.52 16.24
CA SER A 129 -1.13 -11.07 15.03
C SER A 129 -1.12 -10.11 13.85
N PHE A 130 -0.02 -10.13 13.09
CA PHE A 130 0.04 -9.57 11.74
C PHE A 130 -1.01 -10.24 10.85
N GLY A 131 -1.76 -9.45 10.11
CA GLY A 131 -2.98 -9.91 9.43
C GLY A 131 -3.38 -9.01 8.27
N PHE A 132 -4.56 -9.27 7.69
CA PHE A 132 -4.99 -8.66 6.42
C PHE A 132 -4.90 -7.14 6.38
N VAL A 133 -5.37 -6.43 7.41
CA VAL A 133 -5.32 -4.95 7.46
C VAL A 133 -3.88 -4.44 7.35
N HIS A 134 -2.90 -5.14 7.94
CA HIS A 134 -1.48 -4.79 7.87
C HIS A 134 -0.94 -4.98 6.46
N VAL A 135 -1.28 -6.11 5.83
CA VAL A 135 -0.92 -6.38 4.43
C VAL A 135 -1.42 -5.27 3.54
N ILE A 136 -2.63 -4.74 3.78
CA ILE A 136 -3.24 -3.66 2.99
C ILE A 136 -2.60 -2.29 3.27
N ALA A 137 -2.40 -1.94 4.55
CA ALA A 137 -1.96 -0.61 4.98
C ALA A 137 -0.46 -0.37 4.74
N ILE A 138 0.39 -1.33 5.09
CA ILE A 138 1.86 -1.14 5.12
C ILE A 138 2.45 -0.77 3.76
N PRO A 139 2.04 -1.37 2.63
CA PRO A 139 2.48 -0.93 1.31
C PRO A 139 2.22 0.53 0.96
N LEU A 140 1.26 1.19 1.60
CA LEU A 140 1.01 2.62 1.37
C LEU A 140 1.99 3.50 2.13
N THR A 141 2.59 3.01 3.22
CA THR A 141 3.46 3.81 4.08
C THR A 141 4.80 4.13 3.41
N CYS A 142 5.25 3.35 2.41
CA CYS A 142 6.45 3.70 1.64
C CYS A 142 6.29 5.00 0.83
N TRP A 143 5.06 5.46 0.61
CA TRP A 143 4.77 6.75 -0.03
C TRP A 143 4.65 7.90 0.97
N PHE A 144 4.63 7.62 2.29
CA PHE A 144 4.44 8.65 3.30
C PHE A 144 5.61 9.61 3.33
N TYR A 145 6.85 9.13 3.16
CA TYR A 145 8.02 10.02 3.07
C TYR A 145 7.85 11.10 1.98
N ALA A 146 7.32 10.72 0.81
CA ALA A 146 7.02 11.69 -0.23
C ALA A 146 5.92 12.68 0.19
N VAL A 147 4.84 12.17 0.79
CA VAL A 147 3.74 13.00 1.33
C VAL A 147 4.26 13.99 2.38
N GLU A 148 5.15 13.57 3.28
CA GLU A 148 5.73 14.43 4.30
C GLU A 148 6.61 15.52 3.68
N LYS A 149 7.40 15.19 2.65
CA LYS A 149 8.23 16.17 1.91
C LYS A 149 7.40 17.21 1.16
N PHE A 150 6.33 16.81 0.49
CA PHE A 150 5.47 17.74 -0.27
C PHE A 150 4.47 18.48 0.62
N GLY A 151 3.94 17.80 1.64
CA GLY A 151 2.93 18.32 2.55
C GLY A 151 3.50 19.12 3.71
N GLY A 152 4.78 18.96 4.05
CA GLY A 152 5.38 19.62 5.22
C GLY A 152 4.83 19.11 6.55
N VAL A 153 4.23 17.93 6.57
CA VAL A 153 3.67 17.28 7.77
C VAL A 153 4.53 16.10 8.14
N LYS A 154 4.70 15.81 9.43
CA LYS A 154 5.35 14.58 9.91
C LYS A 154 4.32 13.69 10.58
N VAL A 155 4.14 12.48 10.08
CA VAL A 155 3.19 11.50 10.61
C VAL A 155 3.53 11.14 12.05
N GLU A 156 4.80 11.09 12.42
CA GLU A 156 5.25 10.82 13.79
C GLU A 156 4.75 11.86 14.81
N ASN A 157 4.68 13.14 14.41
CA ASN A 157 4.24 14.21 15.30
C ASN A 157 2.73 14.17 15.54
N GLU A 158 1.96 13.79 14.50
CA GLU A 158 0.50 13.85 14.50
C GLU A 158 -0.15 12.52 14.94
N CYS A 159 0.50 11.39 14.64
CA CYS A 159 0.02 10.03 14.90
C CYS A 159 1.17 9.12 15.39
N PRO A 160 1.69 9.34 16.61
CA PRO A 160 2.89 8.67 17.11
C PRO A 160 2.72 7.15 17.29
N LYS A 161 1.54 6.66 17.68
CA LYS A 161 1.27 5.21 17.81
C LYS A 161 1.17 4.57 16.44
N PHE A 162 0.56 5.24 15.47
CA PHE A 162 0.55 4.78 14.09
C PHE A 162 1.99 4.70 13.55
N SER A 163 2.82 5.71 13.84
CA SER A 163 4.25 5.69 13.47
C SER A 163 5.01 4.53 14.11
N ALA A 164 4.82 4.29 15.42
CA ALA A 164 5.42 3.14 16.10
C ALA A 164 4.98 1.80 15.48
N TRP A 165 3.70 1.68 15.13
CA TRP A 165 3.16 0.51 14.44
C TRP A 165 3.77 0.31 13.05
N MET A 166 3.96 1.38 12.27
CA MET A 166 4.63 1.32 10.97
C MET A 166 6.05 0.76 11.13
N ASN A 167 6.83 1.32 12.05
CA ASN A 167 8.21 0.91 12.31
C ASN A 167 8.28 -0.57 12.73
N LYS A 168 7.39 -1.02 13.61
CA LYS A 168 7.30 -2.43 14.02
C LYS A 168 6.97 -3.36 12.86
N CYS A 169 6.05 -2.96 11.98
CA CYS A 169 5.68 -3.74 10.80
C CYS A 169 6.81 -3.77 9.76
N MET A 170 7.59 -2.69 9.60
CA MET A 170 8.74 -2.64 8.69
C MET A 170 9.90 -3.54 9.12
N GLN A 171 10.03 -3.84 10.43
CA GLN A 171 11.04 -4.77 10.95
C GLN A 171 10.72 -6.24 10.66
N ARG A 172 9.51 -6.56 10.19
CA ARG A 172 9.14 -7.94 9.86
C ARG A 172 9.84 -8.40 8.59
N ASP A 173 10.54 -9.52 8.61
CA ASP A 173 11.36 -10.03 7.49
C ASP A 173 10.65 -10.03 6.12
N THR A 174 9.40 -10.48 6.10
CA THR A 174 8.56 -10.53 4.88
C THR A 174 8.27 -9.13 4.33
N VAL A 175 8.10 -8.14 5.21
CA VAL A 175 7.82 -6.75 4.84
C VAL A 175 9.11 -6.05 4.44
N ALA A 176 10.15 -6.16 5.27
CA ALA A 176 11.46 -5.53 5.07
C ALA A 176 12.08 -5.87 3.71
N ARG A 177 11.94 -7.12 3.27
CA ARG A 177 12.50 -7.57 1.98
C ARG A 177 11.69 -7.11 0.76
N ILE A 178 10.45 -6.67 0.96
CA ILE A 178 9.49 -6.36 -0.13
C ILE A 178 9.30 -4.86 -0.30
N LEU A 179 9.21 -4.12 0.81
CA LEU A 179 8.98 -2.68 0.73
C LEU A 179 10.16 -2.00 0.04
N PRO A 180 9.89 -1.10 -0.92
CA PRO A 180 10.93 -0.27 -1.48
C PRO A 180 11.42 0.76 -0.47
N ASP A 181 12.65 1.19 -0.66
CA ASP A 181 13.24 2.32 0.05
C ASP A 181 12.36 3.58 -0.14
N PRO A 182 11.89 4.23 0.94
CA PRO A 182 11.09 5.44 0.87
C PRO A 182 11.74 6.57 0.05
N GLU A 183 13.08 6.69 0.07
CA GLU A 183 13.79 7.71 -0.71
C GLU A 183 13.67 7.45 -2.23
N LYS A 184 13.80 6.19 -2.65
CA LYS A 184 13.59 5.80 -4.06
C LYS A 184 12.15 6.02 -4.49
N VAL A 185 11.18 5.79 -3.61
CA VAL A 185 9.76 6.10 -3.90
C VAL A 185 9.57 7.60 -4.07
N TYR A 186 10.24 8.42 -3.26
CA TYR A 186 10.20 9.88 -3.40
C TYR A 186 10.80 10.37 -4.73
N GLU A 187 11.96 9.85 -5.13
CA GLU A 187 12.54 10.13 -6.45
C GLU A 187 11.60 9.73 -7.59
N PHE A 188 10.95 8.57 -7.47
CA PHE A 188 9.95 8.12 -8.41
C PHE A 188 8.73 9.06 -8.45
N VAL A 189 8.29 9.60 -7.31
CA VAL A 189 7.22 10.60 -7.26
C VAL A 189 7.63 11.88 -7.99
N ILE A 190 8.85 12.38 -7.79
CA ILE A 190 9.38 13.54 -8.52
C ILE A 190 9.34 13.27 -10.02
N MET A 191 9.88 12.14 -10.48
CA MET A 191 9.84 11.74 -11.89
C MET A 191 8.41 11.74 -12.44
N LEU A 192 7.43 11.23 -11.69
CA LEU A 192 6.02 11.25 -12.10
C LEU A 192 5.45 12.67 -12.17
N ARG A 193 5.76 13.53 -11.21
CA ARG A 193 5.29 14.93 -11.22
C ARG A 193 5.81 15.67 -12.45
N ASN A 194 7.06 15.41 -12.85
CA ASN A 194 7.69 16.04 -14.01
C ASN A 194 7.06 15.53 -15.31
N MET A 195 6.86 14.21 -15.40
CA MET A 195 6.18 13.58 -16.53
C MET A 195 4.75 14.10 -16.75
N PHE A 196 4.05 14.47 -15.68
CA PHE A 196 2.67 15.00 -15.74
C PHE A 196 2.59 16.54 -15.72
N GLY A 197 3.71 17.28 -15.69
CA GLY A 197 3.72 18.74 -15.63
C GLY A 197 3.03 19.30 -14.38
N ILE A 198 3.35 18.72 -13.21
CA ILE A 198 2.81 19.08 -11.89
C ILE A 198 3.81 19.90 -11.07
N GLU A 199 5.09 19.93 -11.45
CA GLU A 199 6.07 20.91 -10.95
C GLU A 199 5.70 22.34 -11.34
#